data_AF-A0AA96WYU0-F1
#
_entry.id   AF-A0AA96WYU0-F1
#
_cell.length_a   1.000
_cell.length_b   1.000
_cell.length_c   1.000
_cell.angle_alpha   90.00
_cell.angle_beta   90.00
_cell.angle_gamma   90.00
#
_symmetry.space_group_name_H-M   'P 1'
#
loop_
_entity.id
_entity.type
_entity.pdbx_description
1 polymer ?
#
loop_
_entity_poly.entity_id
_entity_poly.type
_entity_poly.pdbx_seq_one_letter_code
_entity_poly.pdbx_strand_id
1 'polypeptide(L)'
;MAFIAETNTLSSPLSNPLQAPSEPWNTASLTMNRSSRYASLKTSLDPAFHDSDPGVPNDAKPDGVPSHYTWYESATQPGFGNHPPAGWHAITMLGHVYPAQGWKTWQAPNTRIQIKGAETWILSKSTKTWKQVQKTDRVAGASYVADFAGDANQPADIRDESRNGGGISVAVNNGYLFHFWAERATMNPTDIAGVYAKFEARLVKANPNGVDDLDSARYIASAGADYWRNHHVQWAADWSNNGQVAGGRFKWVARHWKVFAMTTMPAEEIKKNPPPLNF
;
A
#
# COMPACT_ATOMS: atom_id res chain seq x y z
N MET A 1 10.75 10.68 -9.79
CA MET A 1 10.81 10.44 -8.34
C MET A 1 10.13 9.11 -8.03
N ALA A 2 10.81 7.97 -8.09
CA ALA A 2 10.64 7.10 -6.92
C ALA A 2 11.32 7.84 -5.76
N PHE A 3 10.82 7.61 -4.56
CA PHE A 3 11.17 8.27 -3.30
C PHE A 3 12.56 8.93 -3.26
N ILE A 4 12.60 10.27 -3.23
CA ILE A 4 13.86 10.99 -2.99
C ILE A 4 14.21 10.92 -1.50
N ALA A 5 15.47 10.60 -1.23
CA ALA A 5 16.09 10.67 0.08
C ALA A 5 16.52 12.11 0.40
N GLU A 6 15.57 12.97 0.74
CA GLU A 6 15.84 14.32 1.23
C GLU A 6 15.82 14.36 2.75
N THR A 7 16.90 14.89 3.32
CA THR A 7 17.13 14.92 4.77
C THR A 7 16.62 16.21 5.38
N ASN A 8 15.86 16.11 6.46
CA ASN A 8 15.74 17.20 7.44
C ASN A 8 15.40 16.64 8.83
N THR A 9 15.89 17.30 9.86
CA THR A 9 15.74 16.89 11.26
C THR A 9 15.03 17.97 12.06
N LEU A 10 14.19 17.58 13.03
CA LEU A 10 13.77 18.40 14.17
C LEU A 10 13.22 17.50 15.29
N SER A 11 13.11 18.02 16.51
CA SER A 11 13.06 17.25 17.76
C SER A 11 11.66 16.97 18.34
N SER A 12 11.56 15.90 19.14
CA SER A 12 10.39 15.52 19.96
C SER A 12 10.31 16.32 21.28
N PRO A 13 9.23 16.20 22.10
CA PRO A 13 9.12 15.05 23.04
C PRO A 13 7.69 14.54 23.41
N LEU A 14 7.64 13.30 23.93
CA LEU A 14 6.88 12.76 25.09
C LEU A 14 5.57 13.48 25.55
N SER A 15 4.45 12.84 25.93
CA SER A 15 4.05 11.43 26.23
C SER A 15 2.48 11.34 26.20
N ASN A 16 1.67 10.46 26.82
CA ASN A 16 1.75 9.38 27.83
C ASN A 16 0.50 8.43 27.69
N PRO A 17 0.30 7.33 28.47
CA PRO A 17 -0.72 6.31 28.18
C PRO A 17 -2.10 6.50 28.85
N LEU A 18 -3.12 5.79 28.32
CA LEU A 18 -4.44 5.57 28.95
C LEU A 18 -4.68 4.06 29.19
N GLN A 19 -5.32 3.73 30.31
CA GLN A 19 -5.70 2.36 30.66
C GLN A 19 -7.07 1.97 30.04
N ALA A 20 -7.24 0.69 29.71
CA ALA A 20 -8.52 0.15 29.25
C ALA A 20 -9.26 -0.60 30.38
N PRO A 21 -10.58 -0.37 30.58
CA PRO A 21 -11.43 -1.24 31.37
C PRO A 21 -11.94 -2.43 30.53
N SER A 22 -12.18 -3.57 31.19
CA SER A 22 -12.70 -4.79 30.59
C SER A 22 -14.21 -4.97 30.81
N GLU A 23 -14.94 -5.48 29.80
CA GLU A 23 -16.29 -6.04 29.99
C GLU A 23 -16.38 -7.52 29.54
N PRO A 24 -17.29 -8.31 30.13
CA PRO A 24 -17.37 -9.76 29.92
C PRO A 24 -18.18 -10.17 28.68
N TRP A 25 -17.93 -11.40 28.21
CA TRP A 25 -18.58 -11.99 27.05
C TRP A 25 -20.05 -12.34 27.32
N ASN A 26 -20.93 -12.01 26.37
CA ASN A 26 -22.29 -12.52 26.29
C ASN A 26 -22.58 -13.02 24.87
N THR A 27 -22.98 -14.28 24.73
CA THR A 27 -23.19 -14.94 23.43
C THR A 27 -24.61 -14.75 22.92
N ALA A 28 -24.79 -14.05 21.81
CA ALA A 28 -26.07 -13.92 21.11
C ALA A 28 -25.92 -14.19 19.60
N SER A 29 -26.76 -15.09 19.08
CA SER A 29 -26.71 -15.55 17.68
C SER A 29 -27.13 -14.44 16.69
N LEU A 30 -26.21 -14.02 15.83
CA LEU A 30 -26.42 -12.89 14.91
C LEU A 30 -26.89 -13.31 13.52
N THR A 31 -28.20 -13.30 13.31
CA THR A 31 -28.82 -13.29 11.97
C THR A 31 -28.61 -11.90 11.33
N MET A 32 -27.43 -11.67 10.74
CA MET A 32 -27.00 -10.34 10.27
C MET A 32 -27.88 -9.75 9.15
N ASN A 33 -28.77 -8.85 9.54
CA ASN A 33 -29.62 -8.05 8.66
C ASN A 33 -28.79 -7.08 7.78
N ARG A 34 -29.28 -6.68 6.60
CA ARG A 34 -28.48 -5.97 5.57
C ARG A 34 -27.82 -4.67 6.06
N SER A 35 -28.41 -3.97 7.02
CA SER A 35 -27.82 -2.77 7.66
C SER A 35 -26.49 -3.06 8.36
N SER A 36 -26.33 -4.23 8.99
CA SER A 36 -25.09 -4.61 9.69
C SER A 36 -23.88 -4.73 8.77
N ARG A 37 -24.08 -5.11 7.49
CA ARG A 37 -23.01 -5.14 6.49
C ARG A 37 -22.51 -3.74 6.13
N TYR A 38 -23.42 -2.76 6.01
CA TYR A 38 -23.04 -1.36 5.80
C TYR A 38 -22.32 -0.76 7.03
N ALA A 39 -22.61 -1.24 8.24
CA ALA A 39 -21.85 -0.88 9.42
C ALA A 39 -20.43 -1.49 9.41
N SER A 40 -20.28 -2.79 9.13
CA SER A 40 -18.96 -3.44 9.10
C SER A 40 -18.06 -2.95 7.95
N LEU A 41 -18.66 -2.55 6.82
CA LEU A 41 -17.94 -1.93 5.69
C LEU A 41 -17.33 -0.56 6.04
N LYS A 42 -17.89 0.19 6.99
CA LYS A 42 -17.23 1.41 7.50
C LYS A 42 -15.96 1.08 8.26
N THR A 43 -15.99 0.09 9.15
CA THR A 43 -14.83 -0.32 9.96
C THR A 43 -13.67 -0.90 9.13
N SER A 44 -13.90 -1.40 7.92
CA SER A 44 -12.83 -1.82 7.00
C SER A 44 -12.22 -0.68 6.17
N LEU A 45 -12.94 0.44 6.03
CA LEU A 45 -12.52 1.62 5.24
C LEU A 45 -11.77 2.66 6.07
N ASP A 46 -12.27 2.97 7.27
CA ASP A 46 -11.78 4.07 8.12
C ASP A 46 -10.24 4.10 8.29
N PRO A 47 -9.55 2.99 8.64
CA PRO A 47 -8.11 3.01 8.83
C PRO A 47 -7.30 3.09 7.52
N ALA A 48 -7.92 2.94 6.35
CA ALA A 48 -7.23 3.03 5.06
C ALA A 48 -7.12 4.48 4.55
N PHE A 49 -8.08 5.35 4.88
CA PHE A 49 -7.98 6.78 4.55
C PHE A 49 -6.88 7.48 5.36
N HIS A 50 -6.66 7.03 6.60
CA HIS A 50 -5.55 7.44 7.45
C HIS A 50 -4.18 6.88 7.02
N ASP A 51 -4.08 6.10 5.94
CA ASP A 51 -2.79 5.59 5.46
C ASP A 51 -1.89 6.70 4.93
N SER A 52 -2.42 7.84 4.46
CA SER A 52 -1.61 8.93 3.87
C SER A 52 -1.54 10.20 4.73
N ASP A 53 -2.05 10.18 5.95
CA ASP A 53 -1.98 11.35 6.82
C ASP A 53 -0.53 11.64 7.27
N PRO A 54 -0.01 12.86 7.04
CA PRO A 54 1.31 13.27 7.49
C PRO A 54 1.56 13.01 8.98
N GLY A 55 2.69 12.37 9.30
CA GLY A 55 3.11 12.12 10.68
C GLY A 55 2.41 10.95 11.38
N VAL A 56 1.46 10.26 10.74
CA VAL A 56 0.97 8.97 11.26
C VAL A 56 2.07 7.91 11.05
N PRO A 57 2.60 7.28 12.12
CA PRO A 57 3.74 6.39 12.01
C PRO A 57 3.39 5.09 11.27
N ASN A 58 4.43 4.46 10.73
CA ASN A 58 4.38 3.10 10.23
C ASN A 58 4.06 2.10 11.37
N ASP A 59 3.27 1.05 11.11
CA ASP A 59 3.00 -0.03 12.07
C ASP A 59 4.30 -0.73 12.53
N ALA A 60 5.32 -0.76 11.66
CA ALA A 60 6.73 -1.03 11.95
C ALA A 60 7.61 -0.48 10.82
N LYS A 61 8.91 -0.32 11.10
CA LYS A 61 9.89 0.20 10.13
C LYS A 61 10.35 -0.90 9.16
N PRO A 62 10.64 -0.58 7.89
CA PRO A 62 11.16 -1.57 6.92
C PRO A 62 12.61 -2.01 7.21
N ASP A 63 12.88 -3.31 7.05
CA ASP A 63 14.24 -3.88 7.13
C ASP A 63 15.08 -3.44 5.93
N GLY A 64 16.33 -3.02 6.17
CA GLY A 64 17.27 -2.61 5.11
C GLY A 64 17.14 -1.16 4.61
N VAL A 65 16.17 -0.37 5.08
CA VAL A 65 16.00 1.04 4.69
C VAL A 65 16.82 1.97 5.60
N PRO A 66 17.62 2.91 5.05
CA PRO A 66 18.29 3.95 5.82
C PRO A 66 17.32 4.87 6.57
N SER A 67 17.62 5.21 7.82
CA SER A 67 16.68 5.93 8.70
C SER A 67 16.39 7.39 8.33
N HIS A 68 17.11 7.94 7.35
CA HIS A 68 16.92 9.28 6.82
C HIS A 68 16.06 9.31 5.54
N TYR A 69 15.57 8.15 5.09
CA TYR A 69 14.67 8.03 3.94
C TYR A 69 13.23 8.39 4.34
N THR A 70 12.54 9.12 3.48
CA THR A 70 11.24 9.75 3.77
C THR A 70 10.10 8.76 4.12
N TRP A 71 10.23 7.48 3.73
CA TRP A 71 9.26 6.42 4.00
C TRP A 71 9.57 5.56 5.23
N TYR A 72 10.67 5.83 5.94
CA TYR A 72 11.16 4.98 7.03
C TYR A 72 10.27 5.05 8.29
N GLU A 73 9.81 6.24 8.67
CA GLU A 73 9.01 6.47 9.90
C GLU A 73 7.49 6.53 9.65
N SER A 74 7.04 7.03 8.50
CA SER A 74 5.62 7.31 8.23
C SER A 74 5.23 7.12 6.76
N ALA A 75 3.97 7.44 6.45
CA ALA A 75 3.54 7.79 5.10
C ALA A 75 4.46 8.87 4.49
N THR A 76 4.64 8.82 3.17
CA THR A 76 5.43 9.82 2.43
C THR A 76 4.54 10.92 1.90
N GLN A 77 5.01 12.16 2.04
CA GLN A 77 4.36 13.34 1.50
C GLN A 77 4.06 13.18 -0.01
N PRO A 78 3.05 13.89 -0.54
CA PRO A 78 2.82 13.94 -1.96
C PRO A 78 4.08 14.44 -2.71
N GLY A 79 4.53 13.68 -3.70
CA GLY A 79 5.62 14.10 -4.59
C GLY A 79 5.09 15.11 -5.61
N PHE A 80 4.36 14.61 -6.60
CA PHE A 80 3.57 15.44 -7.51
C PHE A 80 2.13 15.69 -7.02
N GLY A 81 1.63 14.91 -6.06
CA GLY A 81 0.28 15.09 -5.52
C GLY A 81 -0.80 15.09 -6.60
N ASN A 82 -1.56 16.18 -6.72
CA ASN A 82 -2.59 16.36 -7.75
C ASN A 82 -2.09 17.07 -9.03
N HIS A 83 -0.76 17.22 -9.17
CA HIS A 83 -0.10 18.08 -10.16
C HIS A 83 0.96 17.31 -10.96
N PRO A 84 0.55 16.35 -11.82
CA PRO A 84 1.48 15.65 -12.71
C PRO A 84 2.22 16.64 -13.63
N PRO A 85 3.49 16.37 -14.00
CA PRO A 85 4.22 17.18 -14.97
C PRO A 85 3.51 17.31 -16.33
N ALA A 86 3.81 18.39 -17.04
CA ALA A 86 3.24 18.64 -18.37
C ALA A 86 3.60 17.51 -19.36
N GLY A 87 2.61 17.08 -20.15
CA GLY A 87 2.77 15.97 -21.11
C GLY A 87 2.80 14.57 -20.48
N TRP A 88 2.47 14.42 -19.19
CA TRP A 88 2.34 13.11 -18.54
C TRP A 88 0.87 12.68 -18.50
N HIS A 89 0.56 11.56 -19.15
CA HIS A 89 -0.81 11.12 -19.42
C HIS A 89 -1.15 9.73 -18.86
N ALA A 90 -0.21 9.09 -18.14
CA ALA A 90 -0.40 7.79 -17.53
C ALA A 90 -0.21 7.84 -16.00
N ILE A 91 -0.88 6.93 -15.30
CA ILE A 91 -0.75 6.67 -13.85
C ILE A 91 -0.71 5.16 -13.60
N THR A 92 -0.08 4.70 -12.52
CA THR A 92 -0.27 3.34 -12.02
C THR A 92 -0.23 3.27 -10.49
N MET A 93 -1.03 2.38 -9.90
CA MET A 93 -0.82 1.92 -8.52
C MET A 93 0.49 1.13 -8.46
N LEU A 94 1.29 1.44 -7.46
CA LEU A 94 2.46 0.68 -7.06
C LEU A 94 2.34 0.26 -5.59
N GLY A 95 3.08 -0.77 -5.19
CA GLY A 95 3.07 -1.25 -3.82
C GLY A 95 4.41 -1.83 -3.40
N HIS A 96 4.57 -1.94 -2.08
CA HIS A 96 5.76 -2.45 -1.43
C HIS A 96 5.39 -3.50 -0.40
N VAL A 97 6.15 -4.59 -0.34
CA VAL A 97 6.16 -5.51 0.80
C VAL A 97 7.59 -5.63 1.31
N TYR A 98 7.78 -5.42 2.60
CA TYR A 98 9.06 -5.56 3.30
C TYR A 98 8.95 -6.54 4.48
N PRO A 99 10.03 -7.24 4.83
CA PRO A 99 10.24 -7.70 6.21
C PRO A 99 10.34 -6.48 7.13
N ALA A 100 9.76 -6.55 8.32
CA ALA A 100 9.94 -5.51 9.33
C ALA A 100 11.36 -5.53 9.91
N GLN A 101 11.88 -4.36 10.25
CA GLN A 101 13.25 -4.16 10.71
C GLN A 101 13.60 -5.08 11.89
N GLY A 102 14.71 -5.81 11.76
CA GLY A 102 15.22 -6.71 12.79
C GLY A 102 14.59 -8.10 12.81
N TRP A 103 13.38 -8.29 12.26
CA TRP A 103 12.81 -9.63 12.03
C TRP A 103 13.53 -10.32 10.87
N LYS A 104 13.57 -11.66 10.89
CA LYS A 104 14.25 -12.46 9.87
C LYS A 104 13.31 -13.51 9.26
N THR A 105 13.33 -13.63 7.94
CA THR A 105 12.31 -14.38 7.18
C THR A 105 12.36 -15.89 7.42
N TRP A 106 13.50 -16.42 7.84
CA TRP A 106 13.65 -17.80 8.33
C TRP A 106 12.86 -18.11 9.62
N GLN A 107 12.30 -17.10 10.30
CA GLN A 107 11.41 -17.28 11.45
C GLN A 107 9.96 -17.63 11.05
N ALA A 108 9.60 -17.50 9.76
CA ALA A 108 8.33 -17.97 9.21
C ALA A 108 8.53 -18.48 7.75
N PRO A 109 9.32 -19.54 7.55
CA PRO A 109 9.77 -19.99 6.23
C PRO A 109 8.66 -20.58 5.35
N ASN A 110 7.48 -20.90 5.91
CA ASN A 110 6.31 -21.33 5.17
C ASN A 110 5.31 -20.18 4.92
N THR A 111 5.65 -18.91 5.17
CA THR A 111 4.77 -17.76 4.89
C THR A 111 5.02 -17.15 3.50
N ARG A 112 3.94 -16.80 2.79
CA ARG A 112 3.92 -15.90 1.63
C ARG A 112 2.92 -14.77 1.86
N ILE A 113 3.04 -13.69 1.10
CA ILE A 113 2.11 -12.58 1.07
C ILE A 113 1.26 -12.69 -0.19
N GLN A 114 -0.04 -12.93 -0.06
CA GLN A 114 -0.99 -12.89 -1.17
C GLN A 114 -1.47 -11.45 -1.40
N ILE A 115 -1.55 -11.02 -2.66
CA ILE A 115 -1.87 -9.65 -3.10
C ILE A 115 -2.92 -9.73 -4.22
N LYS A 116 -3.96 -8.90 -4.16
CA LYS A 116 -5.01 -8.77 -5.19
C LYS A 116 -5.63 -7.36 -5.20
N GLY A 117 -6.65 -7.13 -6.05
CA GLY A 117 -7.52 -5.96 -5.95
C GLY A 117 -6.80 -4.63 -6.13
N ALA A 118 -5.82 -4.59 -7.04
CA ALA A 118 -5.08 -3.38 -7.40
C ALA A 118 -6.00 -2.39 -8.11
N GLU A 119 -6.18 -1.19 -7.55
CA GLU A 119 -7.05 -0.16 -8.10
C GLU A 119 -6.42 1.23 -8.03
N THR A 120 -6.67 2.06 -9.04
CA THR A 120 -6.42 3.51 -9.01
C THR A 120 -7.69 4.26 -9.38
N TRP A 121 -7.99 5.28 -8.58
CA TRP A 121 -9.12 6.18 -8.70
C TRP A 121 -8.64 7.63 -8.76
N ILE A 122 -9.28 8.44 -9.60
CA ILE A 122 -9.03 9.88 -9.72
C ILE A 122 -10.34 10.63 -9.44
N LEU A 123 -10.31 11.58 -8.50
CA LEU A 123 -11.36 12.55 -8.29
C LEU A 123 -11.19 13.70 -9.29
N SER A 124 -12.20 13.97 -10.11
CA SER A 124 -12.18 15.07 -11.07
C SER A 124 -12.31 16.44 -10.38
N LYS A 125 -11.57 17.46 -10.86
CA LYS A 125 -11.79 18.87 -10.47
C LYS A 125 -13.08 19.41 -11.08
N SER A 126 -13.40 19.01 -12.30
CA SER A 126 -14.53 19.52 -13.08
C SER A 126 -15.88 18.94 -12.64
N THR A 127 -16.00 17.62 -12.46
CA THR A 127 -17.27 16.97 -12.07
C THR A 127 -17.42 16.73 -10.57
N LYS A 128 -16.34 16.80 -9.80
CA LYS A 128 -16.27 16.36 -8.38
C LYS A 128 -16.63 14.88 -8.16
N THR A 129 -16.62 14.06 -9.20
CA THR A 129 -16.87 12.61 -9.11
C THR A 129 -15.59 11.80 -9.24
N TRP A 130 -15.56 10.65 -8.58
CA TRP A 130 -14.48 9.67 -8.68
C TRP A 130 -14.63 8.83 -9.95
N LYS A 131 -13.53 8.67 -10.69
CA LYS A 131 -13.39 7.75 -11.83
C LYS A 131 -12.39 6.66 -11.48
N GLN A 132 -12.79 5.39 -11.58
CA GLN A 132 -11.84 4.29 -11.61
C GLN A 132 -11.08 4.35 -12.94
N VAL A 133 -9.76 4.49 -12.89
CA VAL A 133 -8.90 4.48 -14.08
C VAL A 133 -8.15 3.16 -14.23
N GLN A 134 -7.96 2.42 -13.13
CA GLN A 134 -7.26 1.14 -13.10
C GLN A 134 -7.98 0.18 -12.16
N LYS A 135 -8.15 -1.07 -12.58
CA LYS A 135 -8.57 -2.20 -11.74
C LYS A 135 -8.00 -3.51 -12.28
N THR A 136 -7.30 -4.28 -11.46
CA THR A 136 -6.74 -5.59 -11.82
C THR A 136 -6.46 -6.44 -10.57
N ASP A 137 -6.55 -7.76 -10.69
CA ASP A 137 -5.96 -8.67 -9.69
C ASP A 137 -4.52 -9.09 -10.05
N ARG A 138 -4.08 -8.79 -11.28
CA ARG A 138 -2.74 -9.12 -11.80
C ARG A 138 -1.85 -7.89 -11.72
N VAL A 139 -0.76 -8.01 -10.96
CA VAL A 139 0.32 -7.03 -10.87
C VAL A 139 1.63 -7.67 -11.36
N ALA A 140 2.49 -6.87 -11.96
CA ALA A 140 3.89 -7.23 -12.20
C ALA A 140 4.74 -6.76 -11.01
N GLY A 141 5.95 -7.29 -10.84
CA GLY A 141 6.84 -6.87 -9.77
C GLY A 141 8.19 -7.59 -9.77
N ALA A 142 9.12 -7.08 -8.98
CA ALA A 142 10.45 -7.65 -8.79
C ALA A 142 10.94 -7.49 -7.34
N SER A 143 11.94 -8.27 -6.97
CA SER A 143 12.61 -8.17 -5.67
C SER A 143 13.74 -7.14 -5.77
N TYR A 144 13.47 -5.91 -5.34
CA TYR A 144 14.47 -4.83 -5.30
C TYR A 144 15.30 -4.91 -4.02
N VAL A 145 16.55 -4.44 -4.06
CA VAL A 145 17.32 -4.17 -2.84
C VAL A 145 16.52 -3.19 -1.97
N ALA A 146 16.53 -3.39 -0.65
CA ALA A 146 15.58 -2.76 0.27
C ALA A 146 15.59 -1.21 0.28
N ASP A 147 16.65 -0.56 -0.18
CA ASP A 147 16.79 0.89 -0.27
C ASP A 147 16.67 1.44 -1.71
N PHE A 148 16.28 0.59 -2.67
CA PHE A 148 16.27 0.86 -4.12
C PHE A 148 17.63 1.30 -4.71
N ALA A 149 18.76 1.06 -4.03
CA ALA A 149 20.06 1.54 -4.49
C ALA A 149 20.40 1.07 -5.91
N GLY A 150 20.64 2.03 -6.81
CA GLY A 150 21.08 1.77 -8.18
C GLY A 150 20.08 1.02 -9.08
N ASP A 151 18.78 1.05 -8.77
CA ASP A 151 17.73 0.25 -9.44
C ASP A 151 17.95 -1.29 -9.31
N ALA A 152 18.82 -1.72 -8.39
CA ALA A 152 19.23 -3.11 -8.26
C ALA A 152 18.07 -4.01 -7.85
N ASN A 153 17.75 -4.99 -8.70
CA ASN A 153 16.66 -5.93 -8.49
C ASN A 153 16.94 -7.32 -9.09
N GLN A 154 16.13 -8.29 -8.68
CA GLN A 154 16.12 -9.66 -9.19
C GLN A 154 14.67 -10.15 -9.36
N PRO A 155 14.41 -11.21 -10.16
CA PRO A 155 13.08 -11.80 -10.28
C PRO A 155 12.49 -12.16 -8.91
N ALA A 156 11.23 -11.82 -8.70
CA ALA A 156 10.50 -12.20 -7.49
C ALA A 156 9.94 -13.63 -7.61
N ASP A 157 9.91 -14.36 -6.49
CA ASP A 157 9.17 -15.62 -6.38
C ASP A 157 7.67 -15.30 -6.33
N ILE A 158 7.05 -15.23 -7.51
CA ILE A 158 5.62 -14.97 -7.72
C ILE A 158 4.91 -16.28 -8.07
N ARG A 159 3.81 -16.58 -7.37
CA ARG A 159 2.86 -17.65 -7.68
C ARG A 159 1.52 -17.03 -8.09
N ASP A 160 0.85 -17.62 -9.09
CA ASP A 160 -0.55 -17.32 -9.41
C ASP A 160 -1.48 -17.94 -8.35
N GLU A 161 -2.33 -17.11 -7.74
CA GLU A 161 -3.32 -17.49 -6.73
C GLU A 161 -4.76 -17.27 -7.23
N SER A 162 -4.95 -17.18 -8.56
CA SER A 162 -6.25 -17.09 -9.24
C SER A 162 -7.27 -18.15 -8.77
N ARG A 163 -6.80 -19.33 -8.36
CA ARG A 163 -7.61 -20.44 -7.82
C ARG A 163 -7.72 -20.48 -6.29
N ASN A 164 -7.10 -19.54 -5.59
CA ASN A 164 -6.94 -19.50 -4.12
C ASN A 164 -7.35 -18.12 -3.54
N GLY A 165 -8.45 -17.56 -4.04
CA GLY A 165 -8.98 -16.26 -3.59
C GLY A 165 -8.50 -15.04 -4.40
N GLY A 166 -7.72 -15.25 -5.46
CA GLY A 166 -7.39 -14.24 -6.47
C GLY A 166 -5.97 -13.67 -6.38
N GLY A 167 -5.54 -13.05 -7.47
CA GLY A 167 -4.26 -12.36 -7.58
C GLY A 167 -3.04 -13.28 -7.51
N ILE A 168 -1.99 -12.86 -6.82
CA ILE A 168 -0.69 -13.54 -6.73
C ILE A 168 -0.27 -13.77 -5.28
N SER A 169 0.72 -14.63 -5.02
CA SER A 169 1.48 -14.61 -3.76
C SER A 169 2.99 -14.56 -3.96
N VAL A 170 3.66 -13.82 -3.09
CA VAL A 170 5.11 -13.57 -3.13
C VAL A 170 5.82 -14.05 -1.86
N ALA A 171 7.05 -14.55 -2.00
CA ALA A 171 8.00 -14.69 -0.90
C ALA A 171 9.02 -13.54 -0.94
N VAL A 172 9.30 -12.92 0.21
CA VAL A 172 10.21 -11.76 0.33
C VAL A 172 11.29 -12.11 1.34
N ASN A 173 12.55 -11.73 1.05
CA ASN A 173 13.72 -12.05 1.86
C ASN A 173 14.35 -10.79 2.47
N ASN A 174 15.05 -10.92 3.60
CA ASN A 174 15.81 -9.81 4.18
C ASN A 174 16.84 -9.24 3.20
N GLY A 175 17.07 -7.92 3.30
CA GLY A 175 17.87 -7.16 2.32
C GLY A 175 17.13 -6.82 1.01
N TYR A 176 15.94 -7.38 0.79
CA TYR A 176 15.08 -7.10 -0.36
C TYR A 176 13.68 -6.67 0.08
N LEU A 177 13.02 -5.97 -0.83
CA LEU A 177 11.59 -5.66 -0.82
C LEU A 177 10.94 -6.24 -2.08
N PHE A 178 9.64 -6.51 -2.06
CA PHE A 178 8.88 -6.73 -3.29
C PHE A 178 8.24 -5.41 -3.72
N HIS A 179 8.70 -4.87 -4.86
CA HIS A 179 8.06 -3.73 -5.52
C HIS A 179 7.17 -4.27 -6.62
N PHE A 180 5.93 -3.82 -6.65
CA PHE A 180 4.95 -4.26 -7.64
C PHE A 180 4.11 -3.11 -8.17
N TRP A 181 3.59 -3.29 -9.38
CA TRP A 181 2.82 -2.29 -10.10
C TRP A 181 1.77 -2.95 -10.98
N ALA A 182 0.66 -2.25 -11.18
CA ALA A 182 -0.35 -2.63 -12.16
C ALA A 182 0.01 -2.09 -13.57
N GLU A 183 -0.67 -2.59 -14.60
CA GLU A 183 -0.59 -2.02 -15.96
C GLU A 183 -1.09 -0.57 -15.95
N ARG A 184 -0.34 0.34 -16.59
CA ARG A 184 -0.61 1.78 -16.53
C ARG A 184 -2.00 2.13 -17.09
N ALA A 185 -2.61 3.15 -16.51
CA ALA A 185 -3.92 3.67 -16.87
C ALA A 185 -3.83 5.09 -17.45
N THR A 186 -4.67 5.41 -18.43
CA THR A 186 -4.76 6.77 -19.01
C THR A 186 -5.48 7.73 -18.06
N MET A 187 -4.91 8.91 -17.85
CA MET A 187 -5.49 9.98 -17.04
C MET A 187 -5.58 11.31 -17.81
N ASN A 188 -6.43 12.23 -17.33
CA ASN A 188 -6.35 13.63 -17.73
C ASN A 188 -5.51 14.41 -16.69
N PRO A 189 -4.25 14.81 -16.98
CA PRO A 189 -3.40 15.49 -16.02
C PRO A 189 -3.95 16.85 -15.55
N THR A 190 -4.79 17.49 -16.36
CA THR A 190 -5.37 18.80 -16.01
C THR A 190 -6.54 18.70 -15.03
N ASP A 191 -7.18 17.54 -14.88
CA ASP A 191 -8.45 17.37 -14.15
C ASP A 191 -8.35 16.43 -12.93
N ILE A 192 -7.28 16.57 -12.15
CA ILE A 192 -7.06 15.83 -10.89
C ILE A 192 -7.30 16.74 -9.68
N ALA A 193 -8.24 16.36 -8.81
CA ALA A 193 -8.53 16.96 -7.50
C ALA A 193 -8.09 16.06 -6.32
N GLY A 194 -7.94 14.77 -6.59
CA GLY A 194 -7.56 13.75 -5.64
C GLY A 194 -7.19 12.47 -6.39
N VAL A 195 -6.23 11.72 -5.86
CA VAL A 195 -5.91 10.36 -6.26
C VAL A 195 -6.17 9.46 -5.06
N TYR A 196 -6.66 8.25 -5.31
CA TYR A 196 -6.69 7.17 -4.33
C TYR A 196 -6.26 5.88 -5.03
N ALA A 197 -5.29 5.17 -4.47
CA ALA A 197 -4.87 3.88 -4.99
C ALA A 197 -4.82 2.84 -3.86
N LYS A 198 -5.18 1.58 -4.17
CA LYS A 198 -5.22 0.49 -3.19
C LYS A 198 -4.72 -0.83 -3.76
N PHE A 199 -4.38 -1.74 -2.85
CA PHE A 199 -4.48 -3.18 -3.04
C PHE A 199 -5.02 -3.84 -1.75
N GLU A 200 -5.31 -5.14 -1.84
CA GLU A 200 -5.58 -5.99 -0.68
C GLU A 200 -4.45 -7.00 -0.52
N ALA A 201 -4.00 -7.24 0.71
CA ALA A 201 -3.04 -8.30 1.00
C ALA A 201 -3.35 -9.09 2.28
N ARG A 202 -2.89 -10.34 2.32
CA ARG A 202 -2.92 -11.23 3.49
C ARG A 202 -1.72 -12.18 3.53
N LEU A 203 -1.46 -12.79 4.67
CA LEU A 203 -0.52 -13.90 4.81
C LEU A 203 -1.19 -15.22 4.39
N VAL A 204 -0.46 -16.08 3.67
CA VAL A 204 -0.86 -17.44 3.29
C VAL A 204 0.31 -18.41 3.42
N LYS A 205 0.02 -19.71 3.56
CA LYS A 205 1.07 -20.74 3.63
C LYS A 205 1.64 -21.08 2.24
N ALA A 206 2.95 -21.13 2.09
CA ALA A 206 3.65 -21.49 0.86
C ALA A 206 3.36 -22.95 0.46
N ASN A 207 3.37 -23.85 1.44
CA ASN A 207 2.89 -25.21 1.40
C ASN A 207 1.65 -25.33 2.31
N PRO A 208 0.45 -25.62 1.75
CA PRO A 208 -0.77 -25.86 2.55
C PRO A 208 -0.62 -26.96 3.61
N ASN A 209 0.23 -27.96 3.37
CA ASN A 209 0.50 -29.08 4.27
C ASN A 209 1.72 -28.83 5.19
N GLY A 210 2.39 -27.69 5.06
CA GLY A 210 3.51 -27.30 5.94
C GLY A 210 3.05 -26.66 7.24
N VAL A 211 4.01 -26.40 8.13
CA VAL A 211 3.81 -25.70 9.43
C VAL A 211 3.04 -24.40 9.23
N ASP A 212 2.09 -24.10 10.11
CA ASP A 212 1.47 -22.78 10.14
C ASP A 212 2.32 -21.84 11.00
N ASP A 213 3.06 -20.95 10.34
CA ASP A 213 3.96 -19.97 10.95
C ASP A 213 3.51 -18.51 10.72
N LEU A 214 2.27 -18.30 10.25
CA LEU A 214 1.81 -16.97 9.82
C LEU A 214 1.77 -15.95 10.98
N ASP A 215 1.59 -16.39 12.23
CA ASP A 215 1.65 -15.51 13.41
C ASP A 215 3.08 -15.19 13.88
N SER A 216 4.08 -15.89 13.36
CA SER A 216 5.52 -15.57 13.53
C SER A 216 6.03 -14.60 12.47
N ALA A 217 5.30 -14.44 11.36
CA ALA A 217 5.70 -13.57 10.26
C ALA A 217 5.54 -12.09 10.61
N ARG A 218 6.50 -11.25 10.21
CA ARG A 218 6.47 -9.79 10.42
C ARG A 218 6.73 -9.08 9.10
N TYR A 219 5.78 -9.22 8.18
CA TYR A 219 5.76 -8.45 6.93
C TYR A 219 4.91 -7.21 7.07
N ILE A 220 5.41 -6.10 6.52
CA ILE A 220 4.67 -4.85 6.37
C ILE A 220 4.48 -4.53 4.89
N ALA A 221 3.41 -3.82 4.57
CA ALA A 221 3.13 -3.38 3.21
C ALA A 221 2.59 -1.95 3.15
N SER A 222 2.81 -1.28 2.02
CA SER A 222 2.38 0.10 1.73
C SER A 222 1.94 0.19 0.26
N ALA A 223 0.93 1.03 -0.02
CA ALA A 223 0.52 1.38 -1.38
C ALA A 223 1.04 2.77 -1.76
N GLY A 224 1.24 2.97 -3.05
CA GLY A 224 1.63 4.23 -3.67
C GLY A 224 0.99 4.36 -5.05
N ALA A 225 1.26 5.47 -5.73
CA ALA A 225 0.99 5.58 -7.15
C ALA A 225 2.09 6.41 -7.81
N ASP A 226 2.37 6.12 -9.08
CA ASP A 226 3.31 6.86 -9.92
C ASP A 226 2.58 7.47 -11.12
N TYR A 227 2.84 8.74 -11.40
CA TYR A 227 2.58 9.32 -12.71
C TYR A 227 3.69 8.92 -13.70
N TRP A 228 3.32 8.80 -14.97
CA TRP A 228 4.21 8.41 -16.08
C TRP A 228 3.92 9.27 -17.32
N ARG A 229 4.93 9.51 -18.16
CA ARG A 229 4.72 10.18 -19.47
C ARG A 229 3.61 9.52 -20.28
N ASN A 230 3.73 8.21 -20.49
CA ASN A 230 2.77 7.40 -21.23
C ASN A 230 2.89 5.90 -20.86
N HIS A 231 2.15 5.06 -21.58
CA HIS A 231 2.06 3.61 -21.37
C HIS A 231 3.32 2.81 -21.71
N HIS A 232 4.24 3.35 -22.51
CA HIS A 232 5.30 2.57 -23.16
C HIS A 232 6.73 3.01 -22.81
N VAL A 233 6.92 4.22 -22.26
CA VAL A 233 8.23 4.66 -21.74
C VAL A 233 8.74 3.70 -20.66
N GLN A 234 10.03 3.41 -20.69
CA GLN A 234 10.70 2.68 -19.62
C GLN A 234 11.05 3.63 -18.47
N TRP A 235 11.45 3.07 -17.33
CA TRP A 235 12.07 3.85 -16.25
C TRP A 235 13.30 4.62 -16.78
N ALA A 236 13.64 5.73 -16.13
CA ALA A 236 14.84 6.51 -16.43
C ALA A 236 15.44 7.07 -15.15
N ALA A 237 16.76 6.93 -14.99
CA ALA A 237 17.49 7.32 -13.78
C ALA A 237 17.49 8.83 -13.49
N ASP A 238 17.20 9.66 -14.50
CA ASP A 238 16.99 11.11 -14.38
C ASP A 238 15.56 11.48 -13.94
N TRP A 239 14.72 10.48 -13.66
CA TRP A 239 13.30 10.61 -13.34
C TRP A 239 12.43 11.30 -14.40
N SER A 240 12.94 11.47 -15.61
CA SER A 240 12.26 12.22 -16.66
C SER A 240 10.96 11.56 -17.15
N ASN A 241 10.81 10.24 -16.94
CA ASN A 241 9.68 9.44 -17.39
C ASN A 241 8.61 9.14 -16.33
N ASN A 242 8.94 9.18 -15.02
CA ASN A 242 8.03 8.78 -13.94
C ASN A 242 8.29 9.44 -12.57
N GLY A 243 7.25 9.44 -11.74
CA GLY A 243 7.40 9.75 -10.33
C GLY A 243 6.13 9.83 -9.51
N GLN A 244 6.35 9.79 -8.21
CA GLN A 244 5.40 9.51 -7.16
C GLN A 244 4.29 10.57 -7.05
N VAL A 245 3.07 10.08 -6.97
CA VAL A 245 1.88 10.82 -6.59
C VAL A 245 1.95 11.12 -5.09
N ALA A 246 1.91 10.07 -4.27
CA ALA A 246 2.23 10.02 -2.83
C ALA A 246 2.46 8.55 -2.43
N GLY A 247 2.60 8.25 -1.13
CA GLY A 247 2.73 6.88 -0.63
C GLY A 247 2.20 6.74 0.78
N GLY A 248 1.43 5.69 1.03
CA GLY A 248 0.85 5.39 2.34
C GLY A 248 1.88 4.85 3.33
N ARG A 249 1.57 4.95 4.62
CA ARG A 249 2.34 4.34 5.72
C ARG A 249 2.37 2.82 5.58
N PHE A 250 3.42 2.22 6.08
CA PHE A 250 3.52 0.77 6.17
C PHE A 250 2.59 0.24 7.27
N LYS A 251 1.82 -0.79 6.93
CA LYS A 251 0.95 -1.53 7.85
C LYS A 251 1.34 -3.00 7.95
N TRP A 252 1.06 -3.65 9.08
CA TRP A 252 1.21 -5.10 9.23
C TRP A 252 0.32 -5.85 8.24
N VAL A 253 0.89 -6.84 7.54
CA VAL A 253 0.11 -7.85 6.80
C VAL A 253 -0.38 -8.90 7.81
N ALA A 254 -1.64 -9.33 7.71
CA ALA A 254 -2.30 -10.25 8.65
C ALA A 254 -2.85 -11.50 7.94
N ARG A 255 -3.28 -12.52 8.70
CA ARG A 255 -3.95 -13.72 8.16
C ARG A 255 -5.21 -13.43 7.34
N HIS A 256 -5.93 -12.34 7.68
CA HIS A 256 -7.10 -11.86 6.96
C HIS A 256 -6.71 -10.79 5.92
N TRP A 257 -7.54 -10.62 4.89
CA TRP A 257 -7.37 -9.54 3.91
C TRP A 257 -7.43 -8.17 4.60
N LYS A 258 -6.37 -7.38 4.45
CA LYS A 258 -6.33 -5.96 4.82
C LYS A 258 -6.20 -5.11 3.56
N VAL A 259 -6.87 -3.96 3.55
CA VAL A 259 -6.68 -2.92 2.54
C VAL A 259 -5.43 -2.11 2.89
N PHE A 260 -4.61 -1.85 1.88
CA PHE A 260 -3.47 -0.95 1.91
C PHE A 260 -3.73 0.12 0.87
N ALA A 261 -3.70 1.40 1.27
CA ALA A 261 -4.11 2.50 0.42
C ALA A 261 -3.10 3.66 0.43
N MET A 262 -3.25 4.54 -0.55
CA MET A 262 -2.73 5.89 -0.52
C MET A 262 -3.81 6.86 -1.00
N THR A 263 -3.67 8.13 -0.61
CA THR A 263 -4.42 9.22 -1.22
C THR A 263 -3.65 10.54 -1.16
N THR A 264 -4.01 11.48 -2.04
CA THR A 264 -3.56 12.87 -2.01
C THR A 264 -4.55 13.81 -1.31
N MET A 265 -5.68 13.27 -0.82
CA MET A 265 -6.68 14.03 -0.07
C MET A 265 -6.47 13.87 1.44
N PRO A 266 -6.69 14.90 2.27
CA PRO A 266 -6.74 14.76 3.72
C PRO A 266 -7.80 13.73 4.14
N ALA A 267 -7.56 12.95 5.20
CA ALA A 267 -8.53 11.95 5.69
C ALA A 267 -9.94 12.55 5.90
N GLU A 268 -10.02 13.76 6.44
CA GLU A 268 -11.29 14.46 6.70
C GLU A 268 -11.99 14.98 5.43
N GLU A 269 -11.35 14.99 4.25
CA GLU A 269 -12.02 15.28 2.98
C GLU A 269 -12.46 13.99 2.28
N ILE A 270 -11.59 12.98 2.21
CA ILE A 270 -11.94 11.71 1.57
C ILE A 270 -13.02 10.92 2.34
N LYS A 271 -13.13 11.09 3.67
CA LYS A 271 -14.29 10.60 4.45
C LYS A 271 -15.62 11.23 4.03
N LYS A 272 -15.60 12.48 3.51
CA LYS A 272 -16.81 13.21 3.05
C LYS A 272 -17.18 12.86 1.61
N ASN A 273 -16.20 12.55 0.77
CA ASN A 273 -16.40 12.09 -0.62
C ASN A 273 -15.45 10.93 -0.93
N PRO A 274 -15.73 9.70 -0.46
CA PRO A 274 -14.87 8.55 -0.68
C PRO A 274 -15.04 7.99 -2.11
N PRO A 275 -14.02 7.30 -2.68
CA PRO A 275 -14.20 6.56 -3.91
C PRO A 275 -15.25 5.45 -3.72
N PRO A 276 -16.07 5.11 -4.74
CA PRO A 276 -17.09 4.07 -4.65
C PRO A 276 -16.47 2.67 -4.74
N LEU A 277 -15.75 2.30 -3.68
CA LEU A 277 -15.03 1.05 -3.52
C LEU A 277 -15.99 -0.11 -3.28
N ASN A 278 -15.70 -1.26 -3.90
CA ASN A 278 -16.45 -2.50 -3.74
C ASN A 278 -15.57 -3.54 -3.03
N PHE A 279 -16.16 -4.23 -2.04
CA PHE A 279 -15.52 -5.25 -1.20
C PHE A 279 -16.39 -6.51 -1.15
#